data_AF-A0A2M7NXT3-F1
#
_entry.id   AF-A0A2M7NXT3-F1
#
_cell.length_a   1.000
_cell.length_b   1.000
_cell.length_c   1.000
_cell.angle_alpha   90.00
_cell.angle_beta   90.00
_cell.angle_gamma   90.00
#
_symmetry.space_group_name_H-M   'P 1'
#
loop_
_entity.id
_entity.type
_entity.pdbx_description
1 polymer ?
#
loop_
_entity_poly.entity_id
_entity_poly.type
_entity_poly.pdbx_seq_one_letter_code
_entity_poly.pdbx_strand_id
1 'polypeptide(L)' 'FESGDEAEVDMKAGVVRNLTKGIERRFPQLPEKMLAILKAGGLVNYIKENSGL' A
#
# COMPACT_ATOMS: atom_id res chain seq x y z
N PHE A 1 -13.89 -7.79 6.48
CA PHE A 1 -13.85 -7.73 5.02
C PHE A 1 -14.38 -9.05 4.51
N GLU A 2 -15.30 -8.97 3.57
CA GLU A 2 -15.86 -10.09 2.82
C GLU A 2 -15.68 -9.80 1.33
N SER A 3 -15.82 -10.83 0.50
CA SER A 3 -15.81 -10.66 -0.96
C SER A 3 -16.92 -9.70 -1.40
N GLY A 4 -16.56 -8.69 -2.18
CA GLY A 4 -17.50 -7.67 -2.67
C GLY A 4 -17.56 -6.40 -1.81
N ASP A 5 -16.91 -6.36 -0.64
CA ASP A 5 -16.79 -5.11 0.12
C ASP A 5 -15.89 -4.11 -0.62
N GLU A 6 -16.28 -2.84 -0.61
CA GLU A 6 -15.41 -1.75 -1.08
C GLU A 6 -14.44 -1.34 0.01
N ALA A 7 -13.15 -1.30 -0.33
CA ALA A 7 -12.08 -0.94 0.59
C ALA A 7 -11.26 0.24 0.06
N GLU A 8 -11.03 1.22 0.93
CA GLU A 8 -10.05 2.29 0.73
C GLU A 8 -8.82 1.98 1.57
N VAL A 9 -7.62 2.09 0.98
CA VAL A 9 -6.36 1.83 1.67
C VAL A 9 -5.51 3.10 1.66
N ASP A 10 -5.18 3.60 2.85
CA ASP A 10 -4.13 4.60 3.04
C ASP A 10 -2.84 3.90 3.50
N MET A 11 -1.96 3.62 2.53
CA MET A 11 -0.68 2.96 2.76
C MET A 11 0.29 3.79 3.62
N LYS A 12 0.14 5.12 3.61
CA LYS A 12 1.02 6.03 4.36
C LYS A 12 0.57 6.13 5.81
N ALA A 13 -0.73 6.23 6.05
CA ALA A 13 -1.28 6.26 7.40
C ALA A 13 -1.30 4.88 8.09
N GLY A 14 -1.19 3.80 7.32
CA GLY A 14 -1.32 2.43 7.84
C GLY A 14 -2.78 2.10 8.16
N VAL A 15 -3.71 2.54 7.30
CA VAL A 15 -5.16 2.44 7.53
C VAL A 15 -5.85 1.78 6.34
N VAL A 16 -6.77 0.87 6.62
CA VAL A 16 -7.73 0.36 5.64
C VAL A 16 -9.15 0.57 6.13
N ARG A 17 -9.98 1.19 5.30
CA ARG A 17 -11.40 1.49 5.57
C ARG A 17 -12.25 0.59 4.69
N ASN A 18 -13.22 -0.07 5.31
CA ASN A 18 -14.28 -0.75 4.58
C ASN A 18 -15.43 0.25 4.43
N LEU A 19 -15.64 0.75 3.22
CA LEU A 19 -16.64 1.77 2.93
C LEU A 19 -18.06 1.22 3.01
N THR A 20 -18.25 -0.06 2.68
CA THR A 20 -19.54 -0.76 2.75
C THR A 20 -20.04 -0.93 4.19
N LYS A 21 -19.13 -1.22 5.12
CA LYS A 21 -19.46 -1.54 6.52
C LYS A 21 -19.14 -0.40 7.50
N GLY A 22 -18.53 0.68 7.03
CA GLY A 22 -18.16 1.83 7.85
C GLY A 22 -17.13 1.53 8.93
N ILE A 23 -16.26 0.53 8.73
CA ILE A 23 -15.24 0.11 9.71
C ILE A 23 -13.82 0.49 9.26
N GLU A 24 -12.97 0.85 10.22
CA GLU A 24 -11.55 1.13 10.01
C GLU A 24 -10.68 0.09 10.72
N ARG A 25 -9.59 -0.33 10.07
CA ARG A 25 -8.54 -1.17 10.65
C ARG A 25 -7.18 -0.53 10.40
N ARG A 26 -6.26 -0.74 11.34
CA ARG A 26 -4.87 -0.25 11.25
C ARG A 26 -3.91 -1.39 11.02
N PHE A 27 -2.87 -1.09 10.25
CA PHE A 27 -1.71 -1.95 10.03
C PHE A 27 -0.43 -1.13 10.26
N PRO A 28 0.71 -1.79 10.56
CA PRO A 28 1.97 -1.10 10.70
C PRO A 28 2.28 -0.26 9.46
N GLN A 29 2.70 0.99 9.67
CA GLN A 29 3.09 1.86 8.56
C GLN A 29 4.21 1.21 7.77
N LEU A 30 4.09 1.30 6.45
CA LEU A 30 5.12 0.77 5.56
C LEU A 30 6.37 1.66 5.64
N PRO A 31 7.57 1.06 5.76
CA PRO A 31 8.81 1.82 5.67
C PRO A 31 8.91 2.57 4.33
N GLU A 32 9.55 3.74 4.33
CA GLU A 32 9.63 4.59 3.12
C GLU A 32 10.22 3.87 1.90
N LYS A 33 11.22 3.02 2.10
CA LYS A 33 11.81 2.21 1.02
C LYS A 33 10.79 1.26 0.38
N MET A 34 9.89 0.68 1.17
CA MET A 34 8.84 -0.21 0.66
C MET A 34 7.78 0.58 -0.11
N LEU A 35 7.41 1.77 0.35
CA LEU A 35 6.54 2.68 -0.41
C LEU A 35 7.19 3.10 -1.75
N ALA A 36 8.49 3.35 -1.77
CA ALA A 36 9.22 3.66 -3.00
C ALA A 36 9.20 2.49 -3.99
N ILE A 37 9.37 1.25 -3.51
CA ILE A 37 9.26 0.05 -4.35
C ILE A 37 7.86 -0.07 -4.98
N LEU A 38 6.80 0.14 -4.20
CA LEU A 38 5.42 0.10 -4.70
C LEU A 38 5.16 1.20 -5.73
N LYS A 39 5.66 2.42 -5.49
CA LYS A 39 5.55 3.55 -6.43
C LYS A 39 6.27 3.31 -7.76
N ALA A 40 7.40 2.60 -7.74
CA ALA A 40 8.10 2.19 -8.96
C ALA A 40 7.36 1.08 -9.74
N GLY A 41 6.24 0.57 -9.24
CA GLY A 41 5.52 -0.54 -9.87
C GLY A 41 6.15 -1.91 -9.61
N GLY A 42 6.99 -2.02 -8.58
CA GLY A 42 7.59 -3.28 -8.13
C GLY A 42 9.10 -3.22 -7.96
N LEU A 43 9.65 -4.28 -7.37
CA LEU A 43 11.06 -4.35 -6.97
C LEU A 43 12.02 -4.23 -8.16
N VAL A 44 11.70 -4.89 -9.28
CA VAL A 44 12.55 -4.87 -10.48
C VAL A 44 12.70 -3.43 -11.02
N ASN A 45 11.60 -2.70 -11.12
CA ASN A 45 11.61 -1.32 -11.60
C ASN A 45 12.34 -0.40 -10.62
N TYR A 46 12.10 -0.56 -9.32
CA TYR A 46 12.82 0.19 -8.29
C TYR A 46 14.34 0.01 -8.40
N ILE A 47 14.82 -1.22 -8.62
CA ILE A 47 16.24 -1.51 -8.79
C ILE A 47 16.78 -0.84 -10.06
N LYS A 48 16.09 -0.93 -11.20
CA LYS A 48 16.51 -0.28 -12.46
C LYS A 48 16.68 1.23 -12.30
N GLU A 49 15.69 1.90 -11.69
CA GLU A 49 15.70 3.34 -11.45
C GLU A 49 16.81 3.80 -10.50
N ASN A 50 17.23 2.95 -9.53
CA ASN A 50 18.15 3.35 -8.46
C ASN A 50 19.57 2.77 -8.60
N SER A 51 19.76 1.75 -9.44
CA SER A 51 21.04 1.02 -9.56
C SER A 51 21.69 1.19 -10.95
N GLY A 52 21.03 1.87 -11.88
CA GLY A 52 21.57 2.13 -13.22
C GLY A 52 21.72 0.88 -14.10
N LEU A 53 20.81 -0.09 -13.95
CA LEU A 53 20.67 -1.24 -14.86
C LEU A 53 19.77 -0.90 -16.06
#